data_AF-A0A2L0EJT0-F1
#
_entry.id   AF-A0A2L0EJT0-F1
#
_cell.length_a   1.000
_cell.length_b   1.000
_cell.length_c   1.000
_cell.angle_alpha   90.00
_cell.angle_beta   90.00
_cell.angle_gamma   90.00
#
_symmetry.space_group_name_H-M   'P 1'
#
loop_
_entity.id
_entity.type
_entity.pdbx_description
1 polymer ?
#
loop_
_entity_poly.entity_id
_entity_poly.type
_entity_poly.pdbx_seq_one_letter_code
_entity_poly.pdbx_strand_id
1 'polypeptide(L)'
;MRGKDVIGVRHMLADGRTHIGDAPASIARVPSGELDRSAPVIAEVSGGRHVLHVPRRARARVHGADGLGRLLTGPAEIVLNEGDRAVLVMGSVHVRAQIVPIEVVSRLSTSSLRWIGLIGALYLVALAICAALAPRDAGGLNGEVIPRAVDAAAAEIRAVHAPAP
;
A
#
# COMPACT_ATOMS: atom_id res chain seq x y z
N MET A 1 23.41 8.31 3.48
CA MET A 1 23.38 8.23 4.96
C MET A 1 22.20 9.05 5.49
N ARG A 2 21.31 8.44 6.29
CA ARG A 2 20.25 9.14 7.03
C ARG A 2 20.89 9.86 8.23
N GLY A 3 20.45 11.08 8.56
CA GLY A 3 20.91 11.79 9.75
C GLY A 3 20.62 10.97 11.01
N LYS A 4 21.48 11.08 12.03
CA LYS A 4 21.52 10.19 13.20
C LYS A 4 20.20 10.14 13.99
N ASP A 5 19.34 11.17 13.84
CA ASP A 5 18.02 11.26 14.47
C ASP A 5 16.96 11.69 13.44
N VAL A 6 16.18 10.73 12.93
CA VAL A 6 15.01 11.01 12.07
C VAL A 6 13.77 11.02 12.94
N ILE A 7 13.19 12.20 13.13
CA ILE A 7 12.02 12.41 14.01
C ILE A 7 10.71 11.96 13.33
N GLY A 8 10.65 12.01 11.99
CA GLY A 8 9.47 11.61 11.23
C GLY A 8 9.72 11.59 9.72
N VAL A 9 8.88 10.84 9.01
CA VAL A 9 8.85 10.77 7.54
C VAL A 9 7.40 10.78 7.09
N ARG A 10 7.07 11.57 6.07
CA ARG A 10 5.74 11.61 5.47
C ARG A 10 5.87 11.54 3.96
N HIS A 11 5.19 10.56 3.39
CA HIS A 11 4.97 10.47 1.96
C HIS A 11 3.66 11.16 1.64
N MET A 12 3.68 12.06 0.65
CA MET A 12 2.50 12.76 0.19
C MET A 12 2.13 12.21 -1.18
N LEU A 13 0.88 11.77 -1.32
CA LEU A 13 0.27 11.45 -2.60
C LEU A 13 -0.38 12.73 -3.17
N ALA A 14 -1.05 12.62 -4.32
CA ALA A 14 -1.74 13.74 -4.95
C ALA A 14 -2.67 14.47 -3.96
N ASP A 15 -2.69 15.81 -4.06
CA ASP A 15 -3.59 16.72 -3.34
C ASP A 15 -3.48 16.70 -1.81
N GLY A 16 -2.24 16.61 -1.30
CA GLY A 16 -1.92 16.58 0.12
C GLY A 16 -1.27 17.87 0.65
N ARG A 17 -1.38 18.09 1.97
CA ARG A 17 -0.60 19.09 2.72
C ARG A 17 0.10 18.47 3.91
N THR A 18 1.29 18.98 4.22
CA THR A 18 2.06 18.60 5.40
C THR A 18 2.38 19.82 6.24
N HIS A 19 2.20 19.66 7.54
CA HIS A 19 2.41 20.69 8.54
C HIS A 19 3.57 20.33 9.47
N ILE A 20 4.17 21.33 10.08
CA ILE A 20 5.11 21.18 11.19
C ILE A 20 4.67 22.05 12.36
N GLY A 21 4.95 21.64 13.60
CA GLY A 21 4.55 22.37 14.80
C GLY A 21 3.83 21.48 15.81
N ASP A 22 3.17 22.07 16.79
CA ASP A 22 2.62 21.33 17.93
C ASP A 22 1.25 20.67 17.69
N ALA A 23 0.68 20.88 16.49
CA ALA A 23 -0.58 20.25 16.12
C ALA A 23 -0.44 18.72 15.93
N PRO A 24 -1.47 17.91 16.25
CA PRO A 24 -1.44 16.46 16.08
C PRO A 24 -1.20 15.98 14.64
N ALA A 25 -1.56 16.79 13.64
CA ALA A 25 -1.38 16.48 12.22
C ALA A 25 0.03 16.81 11.67
N SER A 26 0.91 17.37 12.51
CA SER A 26 2.26 17.77 12.14
C SER A 26 3.19 16.56 11.99
N ILE A 27 4.08 16.62 11.00
CA ILE A 27 5.11 15.58 10.79
C ILE A 27 6.14 15.54 11.93
N ALA A 28 6.40 16.68 12.55
CA ALA A 28 7.31 16.83 13.67
C ALA A 28 6.82 17.95 14.59
N ARG A 29 6.99 17.75 15.90
CA ARG A 29 6.75 18.78 16.90
C ARG A 29 7.92 19.75 16.92
N VAL A 30 7.62 21.02 16.73
CA VAL A 30 8.57 22.13 16.82
C VAL A 30 7.97 23.16 17.76
N PRO A 31 8.72 23.68 18.74
CA PRO A 31 8.23 24.70 19.65
C PRO A 31 7.70 25.91 18.89
N SER A 32 6.54 26.43 19.31
CA SER A 32 5.86 27.54 18.63
C SER A 32 6.67 28.84 18.62
N GLY A 33 7.67 29.01 19.49
CA GLY A 33 8.59 30.16 19.44
C GLY A 33 9.50 30.19 18.21
N GLU A 34 9.70 29.04 17.55
CA GLU A 34 10.52 28.91 16.35
C GLU A 34 9.71 29.06 15.05
N LEU A 35 8.38 29.14 15.16
CA LEU A 35 7.44 29.16 14.03
C LEU A 35 6.55 30.40 14.07
N ASP A 36 6.20 30.95 12.91
CA ASP A 36 5.27 32.09 12.83
C ASP A 36 3.83 31.73 13.24
N ARG A 37 3.49 30.44 13.23
CA ARG A 37 2.16 29.90 13.55
C ARG A 37 2.31 28.57 14.27
N SER A 38 1.26 28.11 14.94
CA SER A 38 1.25 26.83 15.64
C SER A 38 1.44 25.61 14.74
N ALA A 39 1.05 25.69 13.45
CA ALA A 39 1.17 24.61 12.48
C ALA A 39 1.28 25.08 11.02
N PRO A 40 2.35 25.79 10.61
CA PRO A 40 2.54 26.20 9.22
C PRO A 40 2.58 25.00 8.27
N VAL A 41 1.94 25.16 7.12
CA VAL A 41 2.13 24.25 5.98
C VAL A 41 3.57 24.40 5.51
N ILE A 42 4.30 23.30 5.45
CA ILE A 42 5.68 23.27 4.96
C ILE A 42 5.79 22.63 3.58
N ALA A 43 4.84 21.77 3.23
CA ALA A 43 4.81 21.14 1.91
C ALA A 43 3.36 20.95 1.44
N GLU A 44 3.15 21.15 0.15
CA GLU A 44 1.88 21.02 -0.53
C GLU A 44 2.09 20.34 -1.88
N VAL A 45 1.19 19.41 -2.20
CA VAL A 45 1.08 18.79 -3.52
C VAL A 45 -0.33 19.09 -4.00
N SER A 46 -0.47 19.75 -5.15
CA SER A 46 -1.78 20.09 -5.72
C SER A 46 -1.70 20.06 -7.24
N GLY A 47 -2.52 19.23 -7.89
CA GLY A 47 -2.58 19.16 -9.36
C GLY A 47 -1.22 18.90 -10.03
N GLY A 48 -0.37 18.07 -9.41
CA GLY A 48 0.99 17.76 -9.89
C GLY A 48 2.05 18.83 -9.58
N ARG A 49 1.67 19.96 -8.97
CA ARG A 49 2.60 20.97 -8.49
C ARG A 49 3.08 20.60 -7.08
N HIS A 50 4.39 20.51 -6.89
CA HIS A 50 5.02 20.19 -5.62
C HIS A 50 5.65 21.46 -5.06
N VAL A 51 5.11 21.98 -3.95
CA VAL A 51 5.57 23.24 -3.34
C VAL A 51 6.11 22.97 -1.96
N LEU A 52 7.32 23.47 -1.71
CA LEU A 52 7.91 23.59 -0.38
C LEU A 52 7.79 25.04 0.09
N HIS A 53 7.12 25.24 1.20
CA HIS A 53 6.90 26.53 1.83
C HIS A 53 8.00 26.81 2.85
N VAL A 54 8.67 27.95 2.72
CA VAL A 54 9.71 28.42 3.63
C VAL A 54 9.08 29.48 4.54
N PRO A 55 8.76 29.17 5.80
CA PRO A 55 8.17 30.15 6.73
C PRO A 55 9.19 31.25 7.10
N ARG A 56 8.76 32.34 7.75
CA ARG A 56 9.70 33.39 8.15
C ARG A 56 10.69 32.82 9.16
N ARG A 57 11.89 33.39 9.21
CA ARG A 57 13.02 32.93 10.04
C ARG A 57 13.56 31.53 9.68
N ALA A 58 12.98 30.86 8.67
CA ALA A 58 13.51 29.63 8.11
C ALA A 58 14.44 29.89 6.93
N ARG A 59 15.28 28.91 6.63
CA ARG A 59 16.17 28.92 5.46
C ARG A 59 15.98 27.63 4.68
N ALA A 60 15.97 27.72 3.37
CA ALA A 60 15.90 26.56 2.50
C ALA A 60 17.12 26.51 1.59
N ARG A 61 17.75 25.36 1.51
CA ARG A 61 18.78 25.05 0.51
C ARG A 61 18.19 24.11 -0.50
N VAL A 62 18.15 24.52 -1.75
CA VAL A 62 17.70 23.70 -2.88
C VAL A 62 18.91 23.32 -3.70
N HIS A 63 19.07 22.04 -3.96
CA HIS A 63 19.95 21.52 -4.98
C HIS A 63 19.07 21.14 -6.15
N GLY A 64 19.12 21.97 -7.19
CA GLY A 64 18.40 21.71 -8.43
C GLY A 64 19.01 20.54 -9.19
N ALA A 65 18.24 19.96 -10.11
CA ALA A 65 18.75 19.00 -11.08
C ALA A 65 19.89 19.56 -11.96
N ASP A 66 20.00 20.90 -12.06
CA ASP A 66 21.11 21.63 -12.69
C ASP A 66 22.45 21.51 -11.92
N GLY A 67 22.44 20.92 -10.73
CA GLY A 67 23.61 20.79 -9.86
C GLY A 67 23.93 22.06 -9.06
N LEU A 68 23.13 23.13 -9.23
CA LEU A 68 23.35 24.39 -8.53
C LEU A 68 22.63 24.41 -7.18
N GLY A 69 23.37 24.83 -6.16
CA GLY A 69 22.82 25.07 -4.83
C GLY A 69 22.26 26.49 -4.73
N ARG A 70 20.97 26.63 -4.43
CA ARG A 70 20.30 27.90 -4.16
C ARG A 70 19.94 27.99 -2.69
N LEU A 71 20.23 29.13 -2.06
CA LEU A 71 19.85 29.40 -0.69
C LEU A 71 18.74 30.44 -0.69
N LEU A 72 17.63 30.12 -0.03
CA LEU A 72 16.49 31.00 0.14
C LEU A 72 16.23 31.23 1.63
N THR A 73 15.77 32.42 1.97
CA THR A 73 15.34 32.80 3.31
C THR A 73 13.88 33.17 3.27
N GLY A 74 13.08 32.64 4.20
CA GLY A 74 11.63 32.85 4.17
C GLY A 74 11.20 34.28 4.52
N PRO A 75 9.96 34.68 4.17
CA PRO A 75 8.93 33.84 3.59
C PRO A 75 9.12 33.64 2.07
N ALA A 76 9.10 32.39 1.61
CA ALA A 76 9.27 32.06 0.19
C ALA A 76 8.56 30.76 -0.17
N GLU A 77 8.17 30.63 -1.44
CA GLU A 77 7.66 29.40 -2.02
C GLU A 77 8.67 28.82 -3.00
N ILE A 78 8.89 27.51 -2.92
CA ILE A 78 9.81 26.80 -3.79
C ILE A 78 9.04 25.71 -4.51
N VAL A 79 8.95 25.80 -5.83
CA VAL A 79 8.44 24.72 -6.66
C VAL A 79 9.55 23.69 -6.85
N LEU A 80 9.29 22.45 -6.43
CA LEU A 80 10.21 21.33 -6.60
C LEU A 80 9.87 20.58 -7.89
N ASN A 81 10.90 20.27 -8.66
CA ASN A 81 10.83 19.40 -9.83
C ASN A 81 11.43 18.03 -9.51
N GLU A 82 11.23 17.08 -10.42
CA GLU A 82 11.84 15.75 -10.30
C GLU A 82 13.37 15.86 -10.29
N GLY A 83 14.00 15.11 -9.38
CA GLY A 83 15.45 15.17 -9.16
C GLY A 83 15.91 16.26 -8.20
N ASP A 84 15.08 17.28 -7.93
CA ASP A 84 15.42 18.33 -6.96
C ASP A 84 15.48 17.78 -5.53
N ARG A 85 16.41 18.33 -4.76
CA ARG A 85 16.54 18.03 -3.32
C ARG A 85 16.54 19.33 -2.56
N ALA A 86 15.60 19.49 -1.64
CA ALA A 86 15.53 20.64 -0.78
C ALA A 86 15.74 20.26 0.68
N VAL A 87 16.44 21.12 1.41
CA VAL A 87 16.62 21.03 2.85
C VAL A 87 16.12 22.34 3.45
N LEU A 88 15.03 22.26 4.20
CA LEU A 88 14.49 23.35 5.00
C LEU A 88 15.07 23.25 6.42
N VAL A 89 15.61 24.35 6.91
CA VAL A 89 16.20 24.50 8.23
C VAL A 89 15.38 25.49 9.03
N MET A 90 14.87 25.04 10.18
CA MET A 90 14.04 25.81 11.11
C MET A 90 14.49 25.48 12.52
N GLY A 91 15.15 26.43 13.20
CA GLY A 91 15.67 26.22 14.55
C GLY A 91 16.56 24.97 14.62
N SER A 92 16.17 24.00 15.45
CA SER A 92 16.89 22.72 15.59
C SER A 92 16.43 21.62 14.62
N VAL A 93 15.45 21.88 13.76
CA VAL A 93 14.86 20.87 12.88
C VAL A 93 15.25 21.08 11.42
N HIS A 94 15.71 19.99 10.81
CA HIS A 94 16.03 19.93 9.39
C HIS A 94 15.03 19.03 8.68
N VAL A 95 14.28 19.59 7.73
CA VAL A 95 13.34 18.85 6.90
C VAL A 95 13.94 18.68 5.52
N ARG A 96 14.11 17.42 5.09
CA ARG A 96 14.53 17.10 3.73
C ARG A 96 13.31 16.76 2.88
N ALA A 97 13.15 17.48 1.78
CA ALA A 97 12.11 17.25 0.78
C ALA A 97 12.74 16.82 -0.55
N GLN A 98 12.15 15.81 -1.17
CA GLN A 98 12.52 15.34 -2.50
C GLN A 98 11.32 14.64 -3.14
N ILE A 99 11.16 14.77 -4.45
CA ILE A 99 10.18 13.98 -5.19
C ILE A 99 10.79 12.59 -5.39
N VAL A 100 10.07 11.55 -4.96
CA VAL A 100 10.48 10.16 -5.15
C VAL A 100 9.53 9.53 -6.15
N PRO A 101 10.01 9.04 -7.30
CA PRO A 101 9.16 8.30 -8.21
C PRO A 101 8.64 7.06 -7.48
N ILE A 102 7.32 6.90 -7.48
CA ILE A 102 6.71 5.64 -7.07
C ILE A 102 6.89 4.72 -8.26
N GLU A 103 8.01 3.99 -8.29
CA GLU A 103 8.04 2.77 -9.09
C GLU A 103 6.93 1.90 -8.50
N VAL A 104 5.86 1.69 -9.26
CA VAL A 104 4.88 0.65 -8.96
C VAL A 104 5.62 -0.65 -9.19
N VAL A 105 6.33 -1.09 -8.15
CA VAL A 105 7.04 -2.34 -8.18
C VAL A 105 5.98 -3.43 -8.07
N SER A 106 5.33 -3.74 -9.19
CA SER A 106 4.74 -5.05 -9.41
C SER A 106 5.90 -6.05 -9.47
N ARG A 107 6.44 -6.36 -8.29
CA ARG A 107 7.59 -7.25 -8.09
C ARG A 107 7.16 -8.70 -8.27
N LEU A 108 6.58 -9.03 -9.43
CA LEU A 108 6.60 -10.38 -9.95
C LEU A 108 8.02 -10.62 -10.47
N SER A 109 8.92 -10.88 -9.52
CA SER A 109 10.27 -11.38 -9.83
C SER A 109 10.12 -12.60 -10.75
N THR A 110 10.99 -12.74 -11.75
CA THR A 110 11.06 -13.94 -12.60
C THR A 110 11.17 -15.22 -11.75
N SER A 111 11.73 -15.13 -10.55
CA SER A 111 11.73 -16.21 -9.56
C SER A 111 10.30 -16.55 -9.09
N SER A 112 9.49 -15.54 -8.73
CA SER A 112 8.09 -15.72 -8.34
C SER A 112 7.23 -16.27 -9.49
N LEU A 113 7.48 -15.83 -10.73
CA LEU A 113 6.79 -16.39 -11.92
C LEU A 113 7.11 -17.87 -12.12
N ARG A 114 8.36 -18.28 -11.91
CA ARG A 114 8.76 -19.69 -12.00
C ARG A 114 8.09 -20.55 -10.93
N TRP A 115 7.98 -20.05 -9.71
CA TRP A 115 7.26 -20.74 -8.63
C TRP A 115 5.76 -20.84 -8.88
N ILE A 116 5.13 -19.76 -9.36
CA ILE A 116 3.71 -19.78 -9.76
C ILE A 116 3.49 -20.80 -10.88
N GLY A 117 4.37 -20.81 -11.90
CA GLY A 117 4.33 -21.78 -12.98
C GLY A 117 4.51 -23.22 -12.51
N LEU A 118 5.45 -23.46 -11.59
CA LEU A 118 5.69 -24.79 -11.00
C LEU A 118 4.48 -25.28 -10.19
N ILE A 119 3.89 -24.42 -9.36
CA ILE A 119 2.69 -24.75 -8.58
C ILE A 119 1.52 -25.01 -9.52
N GLY A 120 1.34 -24.19 -10.56
CA GLY A 120 0.31 -24.40 -11.57
C GLY A 120 0.48 -25.72 -12.33
N ALA A 121 1.71 -26.04 -12.75
CA ALA A 121 2.02 -27.30 -13.41
C ALA A 121 1.77 -28.51 -12.50
N LEU A 122 2.19 -28.43 -11.23
CA LEU A 122 1.94 -29.47 -10.23
C LEU A 122 0.43 -29.69 -10.04
N TYR A 123 -0.34 -28.61 -9.96
CA TYR A 123 -1.79 -28.68 -9.82
C TYR A 123 -2.45 -29.35 -11.03
N LEU A 124 -2.03 -28.99 -12.25
CA LEU A 124 -2.52 -29.63 -13.48
C LEU A 124 -2.18 -31.12 -13.55
N VAL A 125 -0.96 -31.51 -13.15
CA VAL A 125 -0.55 -32.91 -13.09
C VAL A 125 -1.38 -33.69 -12.08
N ALA A 126 -1.58 -33.13 -10.88
CA ALA A 126 -2.44 -33.76 -9.87
C ALA A 126 -3.87 -33.93 -10.39
N LEU A 127 -4.41 -32.91 -11.07
CA LEU A 127 -5.76 -32.94 -11.63
C LEU A 127 -5.88 -33.96 -12.78
N ALA A 128 -4.86 -34.09 -13.62
CA ALA A 128 -4.78 -35.10 -14.67
C ALA A 128 -4.69 -36.52 -14.10
N ILE A 129 -3.91 -36.72 -13.03
CA ILE A 129 -3.82 -38.02 -12.33
C ILE A 129 -5.18 -38.36 -11.70
N CYS A 130 -5.82 -37.41 -11.02
CA CYS A 130 -7.16 -37.61 -10.47
C CYS A 130 -8.19 -37.95 -11.57
N ALA A 131 -8.13 -37.29 -12.73
CA ALA A 131 -9.01 -37.58 -13.86
C ALA A 131 -8.69 -38.93 -14.54
N ALA A 132 -7.42 -39.36 -14.53
CA ALA A 132 -7.01 -40.65 -15.08
C ALA A 132 -7.38 -41.83 -14.17
N LEU A 133 -7.33 -41.62 -12.86
CA LEU A 133 -7.72 -42.60 -11.85
C LEU A 133 -9.22 -42.56 -11.53
N ALA A 134 -9.93 -41.52 -11.95
CA ALA A 134 -11.38 -41.46 -11.85
C ALA A 134 -11.95 -42.68 -12.60
N PRO A 135 -12.72 -43.55 -11.91
CA PRO A 135 -13.39 -44.67 -12.57
C PRO A 135 -14.24 -44.13 -13.72
N ARG A 136 -13.91 -44.54 -14.95
CA ARG A 136 -14.70 -44.18 -16.14
C ARG A 136 -16.07 -44.85 -16.16
N ASP A 137 -16.29 -45.76 -15.23
CA ASP A 137 -17.57 -46.41 -14.98
C ASP A 137 -18.45 -45.59 -14.03
N ALA A 138 -18.74 -44.33 -14.42
CA ALA A 138 -19.97 -43.67 -14.00
C ALA A 138 -21.18 -44.21 -14.80
N GLY A 139 -21.13 -45.46 -15.27
CA GLY A 139 -22.20 -46.16 -15.97
C GLY A 139 -23.26 -46.77 -15.06
N GLY A 140 -23.10 -46.73 -13.73
CA GLY A 140 -23.99 -47.43 -12.79
C GLY A 140 -24.71 -46.56 -11.75
N LEU A 141 -24.38 -45.27 -11.63
CA LEU A 141 -24.89 -44.44 -10.52
C LEU A 141 -26.24 -43.77 -10.77
N ASN A 142 -26.78 -43.85 -12.01
CA ASN A 142 -28.01 -43.14 -12.39
C ASN A 142 -29.27 -44.02 -12.43
N GLY A 143 -29.17 -45.34 -12.24
CA GLY A 143 -30.31 -46.26 -12.40
C GLY A 143 -30.88 -46.81 -11.10
N GLU A 144 -30.04 -47.36 -10.22
CA GLU A 144 -30.52 -48.16 -9.07
C GLU A 144 -30.27 -47.54 -7.69
N VAL A 145 -29.28 -46.65 -7.55
CA VAL A 145 -28.89 -46.13 -6.22
C VAL A 145 -29.90 -45.12 -5.69
N ILE A 146 -30.42 -44.26 -6.56
CA ILE A 146 -31.44 -43.27 -6.20
C ILE A 146 -32.76 -43.93 -5.79
N PRO A 147 -33.36 -44.86 -6.55
CA PRO A 147 -34.59 -45.52 -6.09
C PRO A 147 -34.39 -46.37 -4.83
N ARG A 148 -33.24 -47.06 -4.66
CA ARG A 148 -32.97 -47.79 -3.41
C ARG A 148 -32.81 -46.87 -2.20
N ALA A 149 -32.17 -45.71 -2.36
CA ALA A 149 -32.05 -44.72 -1.29
C ALA A 149 -33.41 -44.09 -0.94
N VAL A 150 -34.25 -43.85 -1.95
CA VAL A 150 -35.62 -43.33 -1.76
C VAL A 150 -36.52 -44.38 -1.11
N ASP A 151 -36.46 -45.65 -1.52
CA ASP A 151 -37.23 -46.74 -0.91
C ASP A 151 -36.82 -46.99 0.54
N ALA A 152 -35.52 -46.93 0.85
CA ALA A 152 -35.02 -47.05 2.22
C ALA A 152 -35.51 -45.88 3.10
N ALA A 153 -35.44 -44.64 2.61
CA ALA A 153 -35.95 -43.47 3.33
C ALA A 153 -37.48 -43.51 3.50
N ALA A 154 -38.21 -43.97 2.48
CA ALA A 154 -39.67 -44.11 2.54
C ALA A 154 -40.13 -45.24 3.48
N ALA A 155 -39.32 -46.29 3.66
CA ALA A 155 -39.55 -47.35 4.64
C ALA A 155 -39.32 -46.83 6.08
N GLU A 156 -38.28 -46.03 6.29
CA GLU A 156 -37.95 -45.43 7.58
C GLU A 156 -39.04 -44.44 8.04
N ILE A 157 -39.53 -43.59 7.13
CA ILE A 157 -40.63 -42.66 7.44
C ILE A 157 -41.93 -43.41 7.77
N ARG A 158 -42.24 -44.50 7.07
CA ARG A 158 -43.41 -45.35 7.38
C ARG A 158 -43.28 -46.08 8.72
N ALA A 159 -42.09 -46.52 9.09
CA ALA A 159 -41.85 -47.14 10.38
C ALA A 159 -42.04 -46.13 11.54
N VAL A 160 -41.71 -44.85 11.32
CA VAL A 160 -41.91 -43.77 12.30
C VAL A 160 -43.38 -43.30 12.37
N HIS A 161 -44.16 -43.42 11.28
CA HIS A 161 -45.55 -42.98 11.20
C HIS A 161 -46.60 -44.11 11.33
N ALA A 162 -46.20 -45.34 11.64
CA ALA A 162 -47.15 -46.40 11.93
C ALA A 162 -47.88 -46.09 13.26
N PRO A 163 -49.21 -45.90 13.27
CA PRO A 163 -49.95 -45.72 14.52
C PRO A 163 -49.87 -47.01 15.33
N ALA A 164 -49.52 -46.90 16.61
CA ALA A 164 -49.64 -48.00 17.56
C ALA A 164 -51.11 -48.47 17.61
N PRO A 165 -51.36 -49.79 17.77
CA PRO A 165 -52.71 -50.35 17.79
C PRO A 165 -53.58 -49.80 18.92
#